data_AF-A0A962CTI3-F1
#
_entry.id   AF-A0A962CTI3-F1
#
_cell.length_a   1.000
_cell.length_b   1.000
_cell.length_c   1.000
_cell.angle_alpha   90.00
_cell.angle_beta   90.00
_cell.angle_gamma   90.00
#
_symmetry.space_group_name_H-M   'P 1'
#
loop_
_entity.id
_entity.type
_entity.pdbx_description
1 polymer ?
#
loop_
_entity_poly.entity_id
_entity_poly.type
_entity_poly.pdbx_seq_one_letter_code
_entity_poly.pdbx_strand_id
1 'polypeptide(L)'
;KHFYSLTARCMRFYLVDMFRQQNAQKNQGLHTVLTTEGVAEDTMLQLDILVLDRSLSELEKIDEHLAQVVELKFFGGFSFEEIADIIESTKGQAYQKWLMAKSILMSLIEDEQGV
;
A
#
# COMPACT_ATOMS: atom_id res chain seq x y z
N LYS A 1 -19.54 7.43 7.32
CA LYS A 1 -18.55 6.99 6.30
C LYS A 1 -17.23 6.50 6.91
N HIS A 2 -17.26 5.82 8.07
CA HIS A 2 -16.05 5.22 8.67
C HIS A 2 -15.84 3.76 8.25
N PHE A 3 -16.90 3.08 7.77
CA PHE A 3 -16.83 1.67 7.39
C PHE A 3 -15.91 1.43 6.19
N TYR A 4 -15.90 2.31 5.18
CA TYR A 4 -15.02 2.17 4.01
C TYR A 4 -13.55 2.38 4.35
N SER A 5 -13.25 3.40 5.17
CA SER A 5 -11.90 3.62 5.72
C SER A 5 -11.44 2.42 6.56
N LEU A 6 -12.33 1.90 7.41
CA LEU A 6 -12.05 0.72 8.22
C LEU A 6 -11.82 -0.52 7.35
N THR A 7 -12.62 -0.71 6.29
CA THR A 7 -12.49 -1.86 5.37
C THR A 7 -11.20 -1.79 4.58
N ALA A 8 -10.81 -0.61 4.08
CA ALA A 8 -9.54 -0.42 3.38
C ALA A 8 -8.35 -0.68 4.32
N ARG A 9 -8.43 -0.22 5.57
CA ARG A 9 -7.43 -0.52 6.59
C ARG A 9 -7.38 -2.01 6.95
N CYS A 10 -8.53 -2.68 7.02
CA CYS A 10 -8.61 -4.13 7.21
C CYS A 10 -8.00 -4.90 6.03
N MET A 11 -8.21 -4.46 4.79
CA MET A 11 -7.58 -5.05 3.60
C MET A 11 -6.07 -4.87 3.63
N ARG A 12 -5.59 -3.68 4.01
CA ARG A 12 -4.15 -3.41 4.25
C ARG A 12 -3.57 -4.37 5.30
N PHE A 13 -4.21 -4.49 6.46
CA PHE A 13 -3.78 -5.43 7.49
C PHE A 13 -3.79 -6.89 7.02
N TYR A 14 -4.83 -7.32 6.32
CA TYR A 14 -4.93 -8.69 5.80
C TYR A 14 -3.82 -9.02 4.81
N LEU A 15 -3.56 -8.13 3.83
CA LEU A 15 -2.48 -8.33 2.86
C LEU A 15 -1.12 -8.36 3.55
N VAL A 16 -0.85 -7.38 4.42
CA VAL A 16 0.43 -7.32 5.17
C VAL A 16 0.63 -8.56 6.04
N ASP A 17 -0.40 -9.03 6.75
CA ASP A 17 -0.31 -10.22 7.59
C ASP A 17 -0.05 -11.48 6.77
N MET A 18 -0.75 -11.65 5.64
CA MET A 18 -0.50 -12.74 4.69
C MET A 18 0.95 -12.76 4.19
N PHE A 19 1.54 -11.60 3.90
CA PHE A 19 2.92 -11.53 3.43
C PHE A 19 3.93 -11.68 4.57
N ARG A 20 3.65 -11.18 5.78
CA ARG A 20 4.49 -11.40 6.97
C ARG A 20 4.55 -12.87 7.37
N GLN A 21 3.41 -13.57 7.36
CA GLN A 21 3.36 -15.01 7.65
C GLN A 21 4.19 -15.83 6.65
N GLN A 22 4.09 -15.50 5.34
CA GLN A 22 4.91 -16.13 4.30
C GLN A 22 6.41 -15.87 4.50
N ASN A 23 6.80 -14.64 4.89
CA ASN A 23 8.20 -14.28 5.13
C ASN A 23 8.76 -14.97 6.39
N ALA A 24 7.95 -15.08 7.45
CA ALA A 24 8.33 -15.78 8.68
C ALA A 24 8.51 -17.30 8.45
N GLN A 25 7.67 -17.92 7.62
CA GLN A 25 7.82 -19.33 7.23
C GLN A 25 9.09 -19.57 6.40
N LYS A 26 9.43 -18.65 5.47
CA LYS A 26 10.67 -18.73 4.69
C LYS A 26 11.93 -18.63 5.57
N ASN A 27 11.89 -17.81 6.64
CA ASN A 27 13.03 -17.63 7.55
C ASN A 27 13.26 -18.79 8.54
N GLN A 28 12.36 -19.78 8.63
CA GLN A 28 12.54 -20.97 9.48
C GLN A 28 13.15 -22.17 8.77
N GLY A 29 13.53 -22.02 7.49
CA GLY A 29 14.11 -23.10 6.70
C GLY A 29 15.19 -22.62 5.74
N LEU A 30 16.42 -22.48 6.26
CA LEU A 30 17.71 -22.57 5.57
C LEU A 30 17.96 -21.66 4.34
N HIS A 31 19.13 -21.01 4.36
CA HIS A 31 19.92 -20.66 3.17
C HIS A 31 19.76 -21.72 2.08
N THR A 32 18.88 -21.45 1.12
CA THR A 32 18.69 -22.34 -0.02
C THR A 32 18.77 -21.47 -1.25
N VAL A 33 19.94 -21.50 -1.88
CA VAL A 33 20.18 -20.98 -3.22
C VAL A 33 19.20 -21.69 -4.16
N LEU A 34 18.12 -21.03 -4.54
CA LEU A 34 17.17 -21.54 -5.54
C LEU A 34 16.72 -20.42 -6.48
N THR A 35 17.46 -20.30 -7.57
CA THR A 35 17.02 -19.67 -8.81
C THR A 35 15.83 -20.48 -9.35
N THR A 36 14.61 -19.97 -9.20
CA THR A 36 13.42 -20.41 -9.95
C THR A 36 12.51 -19.20 -10.12
N GLU A 37 12.24 -18.82 -11.36
CA GLU A 37 11.76 -17.50 -11.79
C GLU A 37 10.46 -17.02 -11.10
N GLY A 38 9.60 -17.92 -10.61
CA GLY A 38 8.38 -17.56 -9.89
C GLY A 38 8.56 -17.22 -8.40
N VAL A 39 9.58 -17.76 -7.72
CA VAL A 39 9.83 -17.48 -6.29
C VAL A 39 10.50 -16.12 -6.10
N ALA A 40 11.31 -15.70 -7.07
CA ALA A 40 11.89 -14.36 -7.10
C ALA A 40 10.81 -13.29 -7.28
N GLU A 41 9.87 -13.51 -8.21
CA GLU A 41 8.74 -12.59 -8.43
C GLU A 41 7.84 -12.48 -7.20
N ASP A 42 7.46 -13.60 -6.57
CA ASP A 42 6.68 -13.59 -5.31
C ASP A 42 7.43 -12.89 -4.15
N THR A 43 8.75 -13.02 -4.09
CA THR A 43 9.57 -12.40 -3.04
C THR A 43 9.76 -10.89 -3.30
N MET A 44 9.88 -10.47 -4.56
CA MET A 44 9.89 -9.07 -4.95
C MET A 44 8.53 -8.41 -4.68
N LEU A 45 7.42 -9.06 -5.06
CA LEU A 45 6.07 -8.61 -4.74
C LEU A 45 5.84 -8.48 -3.23
N GLN A 46 6.36 -9.44 -2.44
CA GLN A 46 6.35 -9.39 -0.97
C GLN A 46 7.11 -8.17 -0.42
N LEU A 47 8.30 -7.89 -0.97
CA LEU A 47 9.11 -6.75 -0.57
C LEU A 47 8.42 -5.44 -0.94
N ASP A 48 7.86 -5.34 -2.15
CA ASP A 48 7.15 -4.17 -2.65
C ASP A 48 5.95 -3.82 -1.79
N ILE A 49 5.20 -4.82 -1.31
CA ILE A 49 4.03 -4.60 -0.45
C ILE A 49 4.44 -4.16 0.96
N LEU A 50 5.54 -4.67 1.50
CA LEU A 50 6.07 -4.24 2.80
C LEU A 50 6.68 -2.84 2.77
N VAL A 51 7.28 -2.45 1.64
CA VAL A 51 7.78 -1.09 1.40
C VAL A 51 6.61 -0.14 1.20
N LEU A 52 5.61 -0.53 0.41
CA LEU A 52 4.37 0.23 0.24
C LEU A 52 3.66 0.47 1.58
N ASP A 53 3.56 -0.54 2.45
CA ASP A 53 2.93 -0.42 3.77
C ASP A 53 3.67 0.56 4.70
N ARG A 54 5.00 0.54 4.69
CA ARG A 54 5.81 1.48 5.48
C ARG A 54 5.72 2.90 4.93
N SER A 55 5.92 3.07 3.64
CA SER A 55 5.73 4.34 2.95
C SER A 55 4.32 4.91 3.12
N LEU A 56 3.28 4.07 3.16
CA LEU A 56 1.92 4.50 3.50
C LEU A 56 1.77 4.93 4.96
N SER A 57 2.46 4.26 5.89
CA SER A 57 2.48 4.67 7.30
C SER A 57 3.13 6.05 7.48
N GLU A 58 4.18 6.34 6.72
CA GLU A 58 4.80 7.67 6.71
C GLU A 58 3.90 8.71 6.04
N LEU A 59 3.24 8.36 4.92
CA LEU A 59 2.26 9.24 4.29
C LEU A 59 1.10 9.57 5.23
N GLU A 60 0.61 8.61 6.01
CA GLU A 60 -0.46 8.82 7.01
C GLU A 60 -0.07 9.84 8.07
N LYS A 61 1.22 9.88 8.46
CA LYS A 61 1.76 10.90 9.39
C LYS A 61 1.87 12.28 8.76
N ILE A 62 2.09 12.37 7.44
CA ILE A 62 2.15 13.64 6.71
C ILE A 62 0.74 14.18 6.48
N ASP A 63 -0.15 13.37 5.91
CA ASP A 63 -1.54 13.72 5.65
C ASP A 63 -2.40 12.45 5.59
N GLU A 64 -3.22 12.25 6.63
CA GLU A 64 -4.15 11.14 6.77
C GLU A 64 -5.15 11.07 5.59
N HIS A 65 -5.57 12.20 5.03
CA HIS A 65 -6.50 12.23 3.91
C HIS A 65 -5.86 11.77 2.59
N LEU A 66 -4.57 12.04 2.40
CA LEU A 66 -3.83 11.52 1.24
C LEU A 66 -3.62 10.01 1.36
N ALA A 67 -3.25 9.52 2.55
CA ALA A 67 -3.16 8.09 2.82
C ALA A 67 -4.51 7.38 2.58
N GLN A 68 -5.61 7.96 3.06
CA GLN A 68 -6.96 7.42 2.85
C GLN A 68 -7.33 7.29 1.37
N VAL A 69 -6.97 8.27 0.53
CA VAL A 69 -7.21 8.21 -0.92
C VAL A 69 -6.42 7.07 -1.57
N VAL A 70 -5.17 6.85 -1.13
CA VAL A 70 -4.36 5.73 -1.62
C VAL A 70 -4.94 4.39 -1.17
N GLU A 71 -5.38 4.29 0.09
CA GLU A 71 -6.01 3.09 0.63
C GLU A 71 -7.28 2.71 -0.17
N LEU A 72 -8.17 3.68 -0.41
CA LEU A 72 -9.37 3.46 -1.22
C LEU A 72 -9.03 3.08 -2.67
N LYS A 73 -8.02 3.71 -3.27
CA LYS A 73 -7.70 3.50 -4.68
C LYS A 73 -6.96 2.18 -4.95
N PHE A 74 -5.94 1.87 -4.14
CA PHE A 74 -5.09 0.69 -4.33
C PHE A 74 -5.67 -0.56 -3.66
N PHE A 75 -6.16 -0.45 -2.43
CA PHE A 75 -6.63 -1.61 -1.67
C PHE A 75 -8.13 -1.83 -1.85
N GLY A 76 -8.91 -0.74 -1.87
CA GLY A 76 -10.36 -0.80 -2.05
C GLY A 76 -10.82 -0.94 -3.51
N GLY A 77 -9.94 -0.67 -4.49
CA GLY A 77 -10.28 -0.74 -5.91
C GLY A 77 -11.28 0.31 -6.40
N PHE A 78 -11.56 1.35 -5.61
CA PHE A 78 -12.61 2.33 -5.90
C PHE A 78 -12.30 3.23 -7.11
N SER A 79 -13.35 3.67 -7.79
CA SER A 79 -13.29 4.72 -8.82
C SER A 79 -13.08 6.10 -8.18
N PHE A 80 -12.65 7.10 -8.96
CA PHE A 80 -12.50 8.47 -8.43
C PHE A 80 -13.85 9.12 -8.08
N GLU A 81 -14.95 8.64 -8.66
CA GLU A 81 -16.30 9.08 -8.31
C GLU A 81 -16.69 8.54 -6.93
N GLU A 82 -16.46 7.25 -6.71
CA GLU A 82 -16.74 6.61 -5.42
C GLU A 82 -15.84 7.16 -4.32
N ILE A 83 -14.55 7.38 -4.62
CA ILE A 83 -13.62 8.01 -3.67
C ILE A 83 -14.13 9.40 -3.31
N ALA A 84 -14.51 10.21 -4.30
CA ALA A 84 -15.02 11.56 -4.08
C ALA A 84 -16.26 11.57 -3.18
N ASP A 85 -17.18 10.62 -3.37
CA ASP A 85 -18.35 10.45 -2.51
C ASP A 85 -17.97 10.05 -1.07
N ILE A 86 -16.96 9.19 -0.90
CA ILE A 86 -16.46 8.74 0.39
C ILE A 86 -15.77 9.88 1.17
N ILE A 87 -14.95 10.69 0.49
CA ILE A 87 -14.20 11.80 1.13
C ILE A 87 -14.92 13.16 1.06
N GLU A 88 -16.18 13.19 0.63
CA GLU A 88 -17.02 14.39 0.54
C GLU A 88 -16.39 15.51 -0.30
N SER A 89 -15.86 15.13 -1.45
CA SER A 89 -15.18 16.04 -2.38
C SER A 89 -15.74 15.88 -3.80
N THR A 90 -15.22 16.68 -4.74
CA THR A 90 -15.51 16.46 -6.17
C THR A 90 -14.56 15.43 -6.78
N LYS A 91 -14.97 14.74 -7.85
CA LYS A 91 -14.10 13.84 -8.63
C LYS A 91 -12.75 14.48 -8.98
N GLY A 92 -12.76 15.76 -9.36
CA GLY A 92 -11.54 16.52 -9.64
C GLY A 92 -10.63 16.65 -8.42
N GLN A 93 -11.19 16.97 -7.25
CA GLN A 93 -10.44 17.04 -5.99
C GLN A 93 -9.90 15.69 -5.56
N ALA A 94 -10.67 14.60 -5.68
CA ALA A 94 -10.21 13.25 -5.40
C ALA A 94 -9.03 12.84 -6.30
N TYR A 95 -9.10 13.17 -7.59
CA TYR A 95 -8.01 12.92 -8.52
C TYR A 95 -6.74 13.73 -8.21
N GLN A 96 -6.90 15.01 -7.84
CA GLN A 96 -5.76 15.85 -7.44
C GLN A 96 -5.10 15.33 -6.16
N LYS A 97 -5.89 14.98 -5.14
CA LYS A 97 -5.39 14.34 -3.91
C LYS A 97 -4.65 13.05 -4.23
N TRP A 98 -5.18 12.23 -5.14
CA TRP A 98 -4.52 11.01 -5.58
C TRP A 98 -3.15 11.28 -6.23
N LEU A 99 -3.05 12.25 -7.14
CA LEU A 99 -1.78 12.61 -7.77
C LEU A 99 -0.75 13.08 -6.74
N MET A 100 -1.18 13.92 -5.80
CA MET A 100 -0.33 14.42 -4.73
C MET A 100 0.14 13.28 -3.81
N ALA A 101 -0.79 12.42 -3.39
CA ALA A 101 -0.49 11.26 -2.57
C ALA A 101 0.49 10.31 -3.27
N LYS A 102 0.27 10.03 -4.56
CA LYS A 102 1.17 9.21 -5.38
C LYS A 102 2.58 9.80 -5.49
N SER A 103 2.68 11.12 -5.70
CA SER A 103 3.97 11.80 -5.80
C SER A 103 4.78 11.71 -4.49
N ILE A 104 4.12 11.96 -3.35
CA ILE A 104 4.77 11.88 -2.04
C ILE A 104 5.14 10.42 -1.73
N LEU A 105 4.24 9.49 -2.01
CA LEU A 105 4.47 8.07 -1.78
C LEU A 105 5.62 7.51 -2.61
N MET A 106 5.77 7.93 -3.88
CA MET A 106 6.94 7.57 -4.69
C MET A 106 8.23 8.11 -4.11
N SER A 107 8.25 9.36 -3.64
CA SER A 107 9.41 9.95 -2.96
C SER A 107 9.78 9.16 -1.69
N LEU A 108 8.78 8.79 -0.88
CA LEU A 108 9.01 8.00 0.34
C LEU A 108 9.56 6.59 0.05
N ILE A 109 9.08 5.96 -1.02
CA ILE A 109 9.59 4.66 -1.47
C ILE A 109 11.03 4.79 -1.97
N GLU A 110 11.35 5.83 -2.73
CA GLU A 110 12.71 6.11 -3.20
C GLU A 110 13.68 6.33 -2.03
N ASP A 111 13.25 7.07 -0.99
CA ASP A 111 14.02 7.29 0.24
C ASP A 111 14.24 5.98 1.03
N GLU A 112 13.25 5.07 1.07
CA GLU A 112 13.38 3.76 1.74
C GLU A 112 14.30 2.78 0.98
N GLN A 113 14.39 2.90 -0.35
CA GLN A 113 15.19 2.00 -1.18
C GLN A 113 16.66 2.44 -1.32
N GLY A 114 17.01 3.63 -0.81
CA GLY A 114 18.38 4.12 -0.76
C GLY A 114 18.99 4.40 -2.13
N VAL A 115 18.78 5.63 -2.61
CA VAL A 115 19.77 6.37 -3.41
C VAL A 115 20.42 7.41 -2.52
#